data_AF-A0A7Z9BIM4-F1
#
_entry.id   AF-A0A7Z9BIM4-F1
#
_cell.length_a   1.000
_cell.length_b   1.000
_cell.length_c   1.000
_cell.angle_alpha   90.00
_cell.angle_beta   90.00
_cell.angle_gamma   90.00
#
_symmetry.space_group_name_H-M   'P 1'
#
loop_
_entity.id
_entity.type
_entity.pdbx_description
1 polymer ?
#
loop_
_entity_poly.entity_id
_entity_poly.type
_entity_poly.pdbx_seq_one_letter_code
_entity_poly.pdbx_strand_id
1 'polypeptide(L)' 'MPKNIPSLKPRELIKILEKGGCKFYREGKGDHCLYIRLIQENKRIVPIDIGAKEISPAYVLRIFRQFGFTDEEIDKLLK' A
#
# COMPACT_ATOMS: atom_id res chain seq x y z
N MET A 1 -13.82 -5.60 -8.83
CA MET A 1 -12.44 -5.10 -9.05
C MET A 1 -12.49 -3.59 -9.03
N PRO A 2 -11.61 -2.92 -8.29
CA PRO A 2 -11.46 -1.47 -8.36
C PRO A 2 -11.13 -1.06 -9.81
N LYS A 3 -11.81 -0.02 -10.30
CA LYS A 3 -11.65 0.46 -11.68
C LYS A 3 -10.58 1.56 -11.70
N ASN A 4 -9.67 1.53 -12.67
CA ASN A 4 -8.64 2.55 -12.89
C ASN A 4 -7.60 2.67 -11.76
N ILE A 5 -6.86 1.61 -11.46
CA ILE A 5 -5.69 1.71 -10.58
C ILE A 5 -4.59 2.53 -11.29
N PRO A 6 -4.10 3.63 -10.71
CA PRO A 6 -3.06 4.45 -11.33
C PRO A 6 -1.67 3.86 -11.09
N SER A 7 -0.69 4.28 -11.88
CA SER A 7 0.71 4.21 -11.46
C SER A 7 0.97 5.29 -10.41
N LEU A 8 1.83 4.99 -9.44
CA LEU A 8 2.12 5.90 -8.33
C LEU A 8 3.62 5.94 -8.04
N LYS A 9 4.12 7.08 -7.59
CA LYS A 9 5.43 7.11 -6.92
C LYS A 9 5.31 6.41 -5.56
N PRO A 10 6.37 5.77 -5.02
CA PRO A 10 6.29 5.12 -3.71
C PRO A 10 5.80 6.04 -2.59
N ARG A 11 6.23 7.30 -2.59
CA ARG A 11 5.81 8.31 -1.60
C ARG A 11 4.32 8.66 -1.70
N GLU A 12 3.73 8.61 -2.89
CA GLU A 12 2.29 8.86 -3.08
C GLU A 12 1.49 7.66 -2.57
N LEU A 13 1.92 6.45 -2.92
CA LEU A 13 1.30 5.22 -2.42
C LEU A 13 1.33 5.17 -0.88
N ILE A 14 2.46 5.48 -0.26
CA ILE A 14 2.59 5.52 1.20
C ILE A 14 1.57 6.47 1.83
N LYS A 15 1.44 7.70 1.33
CA LYS A 15 0.46 8.66 1.85
C LYS A 15 -0.98 8.16 1.76
N ILE A 16 -1.32 7.47 0.67
CA ILE A 16 -2.66 6.87 0.50
C ILE A 16 -2.86 5.72 1.50
N LEU A 17 -1.86 4.85 1.67
CA LEU A 17 -1.91 3.75 2.63
C LEU A 17 -2.03 4.26 4.07
N GLU A 18 -1.33 5.33 4.43
CA GLU A 18 -1.44 5.98 5.74
C GLU A 18 -2.85 6.51 6.01
N LYS A 19 -3.48 7.15 5.02
CA LYS A 19 -4.90 7.53 5.10
C LYS A 19 -5.82 6.31 5.27
N GLY A 20 -5.44 5.17 4.70
CA GLY A 20 -6.12 3.87 4.86
C GLY A 20 -5.82 3.14 6.18
N GLY A 21 -5.08 3.77 7.10
CA GLY A 21 -4.76 3.23 8.42
C GLY A 21 -3.51 2.36 8.48
N CYS A 22 -2.71 2.29 7.41
CA CYS A 22 -1.38 1.69 7.47
C CYS A 22 -0.43 2.61 8.25
N LYS A 23 0.56 2.01 8.91
CA LYS A 23 1.59 2.73 9.65
C LYS A 23 2.97 2.21 9.27
N PHE A 24 3.98 3.06 9.31
CA PHE A 24 5.36 2.61 9.21
C PHE A 24 5.66 1.64 10.36
N TYR A 25 6.36 0.55 10.05
CA TYR A 25 6.76 -0.44 11.05
C TYR A 25 8.27 -0.41 11.28
N ARG A 26 9.06 -0.62 10.22
CA ARG A 26 10.53 -0.55 10.26
C ARG A 26 11.11 -0.49 8.85
N GLU A 27 12.38 -0.14 8.77
CA GLU A 27 13.19 -0.34 7.57
C GLU A 27 13.37 -1.84 7.28
N GLY A 28 13.39 -2.18 6.00
CA GLY A 28 13.66 -3.51 5.48
C GLY A 28 15.12 -3.66 5.02
N LYS A 29 15.38 -4.67 4.19
CA LYS A 29 16.67 -4.82 3.52
C LYS A 29 16.69 -3.98 2.24
N GLY A 30 17.78 -3.24 2.00
CA GLY A 30 17.90 -2.36 0.84
C GLY A 30 16.86 -1.25 0.87
N ASP A 31 16.34 -0.88 -0.30
CA ASP A 31 15.38 0.22 -0.45
C ASP A 31 13.93 -0.18 -0.14
N HIS A 32 13.72 -1.08 0.82
CA HIS A 32 12.36 -1.47 1.23
C HIS A 32 12.04 -0.95 2.61
N CYS A 33 10.81 -0.46 2.79
CA CYS A 33 10.24 -0.17 4.10
C CYS A 33 9.06 -1.10 4.36
N LEU A 34 8.95 -1.62 5.58
CA LEU A 34 7.80 -2.42 5.99
C LEU A 34 6.75 -1.51 6.63
N TYR A 35 5.52 -1.64 6.13
CA TYR A 35 4.34 -1.00 6.69
C TYR A 35 3.41 -2.05 7.26
N ILE A 36 2.60 -1.65 8.23
CA ILE A 36 1.66 -2.51 8.96
C ILE A 36 0.24 -1.95 8.86
N ARG A 37 -0.75 -2.82 8.70
CA ARG A 37 -2.17 -2.53 8.94
C ARG A 37 -2.73 -3.52 9.95
N LEU A 38 -3.44 -3.00 10.96
CA LEU A 38 -4.16 -3.82 11.94
C LEU A 38 -5.63 -3.86 11.53
N ILE A 39 -6.15 -5.05 11.26
CA ILE A 39 -7.57 -5.28 10.96
C ILE A 39 -8.09 -6.27 11.98
N GLN A 40 -8.95 -5.80 12.89
CA GLN A 40 -9.40 -6.58 14.06
C GLN A 40 -8.18 -7.08 14.85
N GLU A 41 -7.97 -8.40 14.91
CA GLU A 41 -6.83 -9.05 15.58
C GLU A 41 -5.71 -9.45 14.61
N ASN A 42 -5.87 -9.19 13.31
CA ASN A 42 -4.91 -9.59 12.28
C ASN A 42 -3.94 -8.46 11.95
N LYS A 43 -2.65 -8.73 12.17
CA LYS A 43 -1.53 -7.88 11.77
C LYS A 43 -1.05 -8.25 10.37
N ARG A 44 -1.20 -7.33 9.41
CA ARG A 44 -0.69 -7.48 8.05
C ARG A 44 0.54 -6.60 7.87
N ILE A 45 1.66 -7.18 7.46
CA ILE A 45 2.91 -6.47 7.20
C ILE A 45 3.26 -6.64 5.73
N VAL A 46 3.55 -5.53 5.05
CA VAL A 46 3.89 -5.55 3.62
C VAL A 46 5.14 -4.69 3.38
N PRO A 47 6.16 -5.22 2.68
CA PRO A 47 7.29 -4.43 2.22
C PRO A 47 6.89 -3.58 1.01
N ILE A 48 7.32 -2.32 1.01
CA ILE A 48 7.15 -1.37 -0.09
C ILE A 48 8.54 -0.94 -0.54
N ASP A 49 8.80 -1.11 -1.83
CA ASP A 49 10.02 -0.61 -2.48
C ASP A 49 9.94 0.93 -2.58
N ILE A 50 10.75 1.61 -1.77
CA ILE A 50 10.86 3.07 -1.73
C ILE A 50 11.90 3.61 -2.72
N GLY A 51 12.75 2.75 -3.29
CA GLY A 51 13.76 3.10 -4.29
C GLY A 51 13.19 3.13 -5.72
N ALA A 52 12.06 2.47 -5.94
CA ALA A 52 11.37 2.49 -7.24
C ALA A 52 11.01 3.91 -7.69
N LYS A 53 11.30 4.25 -8.95
CA LYS A 53 10.88 5.53 -9.54
C LYS A 53 9.36 5.65 -9.65
N GLU A 54 8.70 4.53 -9.95
CA GLU A 54 7.27 4.41 -10.16
C GLU A 54 6.82 2.98 -9.87
N ILE A 55 5.60 2.83 -9.34
CA ILE A 55 4.95 1.57 -9.02
C ILE A 55 3.82 1.36 -10.03
N SER A 56 3.85 0.24 -10.74
CA SER A 56 2.84 -0.08 -11.75
C SER A 56 1.45 -0.30 -11.14
N PRO A 57 0.36 -0.07 -11.89
CA PRO A 57 -1.00 -0.31 -11.43
C PRO A 57 -1.23 -1.69 -10.80
N ALA A 58 -0.68 -2.74 -11.43
CA ALA A 58 -0.78 -4.10 -10.93
C ALA A 58 -0.09 -4.26 -9.56
N TYR A 59 1.06 -3.60 -9.35
CA TYR A 59 1.76 -3.65 -8.08
C TYR A 59 1.06 -2.80 -7.00
N VAL A 60 0.54 -1.62 -7.36
CA VAL A 60 -0.31 -0.81 -6.47
C VAL A 60 -1.48 -1.65 -5.95
N LEU A 61 -2.23 -2.29 -6.85
CA LEU A 61 -3.35 -3.16 -6.47
C LEU A 61 -2.88 -4.32 -5.57
N ARG A 62 -1.76 -4.97 -5.91
CA ARG A 62 -1.20 -6.06 -5.10
C ARG A 62 -0.90 -5.61 -3.67
N ILE A 63 -0.32 -4.43 -3.48
CA ILE A 63 -0.01 -3.89 -2.15
C ILE A 63 -1.30 -3.68 -1.34
N PHE A 64 -2.34 -3.08 -1.94
CA PHE A 64 -3.64 -2.95 -1.29
C PHE A 64 -4.23 -4.30 -0.87
N ARG A 65 -4.15 -5.33 -1.73
CA ARG A 65 -4.63 -6.69 -1.39
C ARG A 65 -3.84 -7.34 -0.28
N GLN A 66 -2.52 -7.18 -0.26
CA GLN A 66 -1.68 -7.72 0.81
C GLN A 66 -2.05 -7.10 2.17
N PHE A 67 -2.34 -5.79 2.20
CA PHE A 67 -2.90 -5.11 3.37
C PHE A 67 -4.37 -5.44 3.68
N GLY A 68 -5.05 -6.19 2.81
CA GLY A 68 -6.42 -6.62 3.04
C GLY A 68 -7.46 -5.53 2.77
N PHE A 69 -7.16 -4.56 1.90
CA PHE A 69 -8.16 -3.58 1.49
C PHE A 69 -9.23 -4.20 0.58
N THR A 70 -10.49 -3.84 0.82
CA THR A 70 -11.62 -4.21 -0.06
C THR A 70 -11.65 -3.33 -1.31
N ASP A 71 -12.44 -3.72 -2.32
CA ASP A 71 -12.60 -2.93 -3.54
C ASP A 71 -13.15 -1.52 -3.22
N GLU A 72 -14.11 -1.44 -2.31
CA GLU A 72 -14.74 -0.19 -1.90
C GLU A 72 -13.77 0.73 -1.14
N GLU A 73 -12.88 0.16 -0.31
CA GLU A 73 -11.84 0.93 0.37
C GLU A 73 -10.83 1.48 -0.63
N ILE A 74 -10.39 0.65 -1.59
CA ILE A 74 -9.45 1.06 -2.64
C ILE A 74 -10.06 2.18 -3.49
N ASP A 75 -11.30 2.01 -3.94
CA ASP A 75 -12.00 3.03 -4.73
C ASP A 75 -12.20 4.34 -3.97
N LYS A 76 -12.39 4.31 -2.64
CA LYS A 76 -12.48 5.52 -1.81
C LYS A 76 -11.13 6.22 -1.62
N LEU A 77 -10.05 5.44 -1.52
CA LEU A 77 -8.69 5.96 -1.29
C LEU A 77 -8.03 6.53 -2.54
N LEU A 78 -8.43 6.05 -3.72
CA LEU A 78 -7.90 6.48 -5.02
C LEU A 78 -8.74 7.56 -5.73
N LYS A 79 -9.88 7.95 -5.14
CA LYS A 79 -10.65 9.13 -5.56
C LYS A 79 -10.04 10.42 -5.03
#